data_AF-A0A662SKR2-F1
#
_entry.id   AF-A0A662SKR2-F1
#
_cell.length_a   1.000
_cell.length_b   1.000
_cell.length_c   1.000
_cell.angle_alpha   90.00
_cell.angle_beta   90.00
_cell.angle_gamma   90.00
#
_symmetry.space_group_name_H-M   'P 1'
#
loop_
_entity.id
_entity.type
_entity.pdbx_description
1 polymer ?
#
loop_
_entity_poly.entity_id
_entity_poly.type
_entity_poly.pdbx_seq_one_letter_code
_entity_poly.pdbx_strand_id
1 'polypeptide(L)'
;FIAYRDVDGEWSIRTQGSEERIREVCERLYKEIARSRGLRRKDAILRIESEIAPVLVAIVGDGLLLLGINEEEADLDVLFERIKDLREIISSEKQETPFHVPAELKDLYERTLNLYVLLYEDGERLLRRDLDYLRGKGMELKEALKKLFEKAESQI
;
A
#
# COMPACT_ATOMS: atom_id res chain seq x y z
N PHE A 1 -2.91 -10.15 18.41
CA PHE A 1 -3.87 -10.31 17.28
C PHE A 1 -3.20 -9.84 16.00
N ILE A 2 -3.70 -10.24 14.83
CA ILE A 2 -3.24 -9.73 13.53
C ILE A 2 -4.45 -9.12 12.83
N ALA A 3 -4.32 -7.89 12.33
CA ALA A 3 -5.37 -7.24 11.56
C ALA A 3 -4.76 -6.57 10.34
N TYR A 4 -5.35 -6.78 9.17
CA TYR A 4 -4.94 -6.17 7.91
C TYR A 4 -6.12 -5.43 7.30
N ARG A 5 -5.89 -4.21 6.82
CA ARG A 5 -6.86 -3.42 6.06
C ARG A 5 -6.29 -3.12 4.69
N ASP A 6 -6.98 -3.53 3.65
CA ASP A 6 -6.66 -3.15 2.27
C ASP A 6 -7.12 -1.72 1.94
N VAL A 7 -6.91 -1.31 0.69
CA VAL A 7 -7.39 -0.01 0.18
C VAL A 7 -8.91 0.05 0.02
N ASP A 8 -9.57 -1.10 -0.12
CA ASP A 8 -11.02 -1.22 -0.29
C ASP A 8 -11.77 -1.03 1.03
N GLY A 9 -11.04 -1.14 2.14
CA GLY A 9 -11.38 -0.55 3.42
C GLY A 9 -11.94 -1.53 4.45
N GLU A 10 -11.94 -2.84 4.17
CA GLU A 10 -12.39 -3.86 5.11
C GLU A 10 -11.23 -4.43 5.95
N TRP A 11 -11.52 -4.81 7.20
CA TRP A 11 -10.54 -5.44 8.08
C TRP A 11 -10.62 -6.96 7.99
N SER A 12 -9.50 -7.58 7.64
CA SER A 12 -9.24 -8.99 7.86
C SER A 12 -8.57 -9.16 9.23
N ILE A 13 -9.29 -9.74 10.20
CA ILE A 13 -8.81 -9.88 11.60
C ILE A 13 -8.64 -11.34 11.96
N ARG A 14 -7.47 -11.68 12.50
CA ARG A 14 -7.18 -12.96 13.13
C ARG A 14 -6.84 -12.73 14.60
N THR A 15 -7.71 -13.21 15.49
CA THR A 15 -7.57 -13.02 16.94
C THR A 15 -8.02 -14.26 17.70
N GLN A 16 -7.50 -14.45 18.92
CA GLN A 16 -8.02 -15.41 19.90
C GLN A 16 -9.02 -14.75 20.88
N GLY A 17 -9.12 -13.41 20.87
CA GLY A 17 -10.06 -12.63 21.68
C GLY A 17 -11.32 -12.24 20.92
N SER A 18 -12.10 -11.32 21.49
CA SER A 18 -13.31 -10.77 20.84
C SER A 18 -12.96 -10.00 19.57
N GLU A 19 -13.45 -10.46 18.41
CA GLU A 19 -13.19 -9.83 17.12
C GLU A 19 -13.78 -8.41 17.04
N GLU A 20 -15.00 -8.20 17.55
CA GLU A 20 -15.65 -6.87 17.59
C GLU A 20 -14.78 -5.85 18.32
N ARG A 21 -14.31 -6.21 19.51
CA ARG A 21 -13.45 -5.32 20.32
C ARG A 21 -12.12 -5.02 19.63
N ILE A 22 -11.53 -6.00 18.94
CA ILE A 22 -10.29 -5.80 18.16
C ILE A 22 -10.55 -4.88 16.97
N ARG A 23 -11.68 -5.05 16.28
CA ARG A 23 -12.07 -4.22 15.14
C ARG A 23 -12.25 -2.75 15.55
N GLU A 24 -12.91 -2.48 16.67
CA GLU A 24 -13.06 -1.12 17.22
C GLU A 24 -11.71 -0.45 17.47
N VAL A 25 -10.76 -1.18 18.08
CA VAL A 25 -9.41 -0.69 18.30
C VAL A 25 -8.68 -0.44 16.99
N CYS A 26 -8.78 -1.34 16.01
CA CYS A 26 -8.16 -1.18 14.70
C CYS A 26 -8.69 0.06 13.96
N GLU A 27 -10.01 0.28 13.98
CA GLU A 27 -10.65 1.45 13.37
C GLU A 27 -10.19 2.77 14.02
N ARG A 28 -10.07 2.80 15.35
CA ARG A 28 -9.58 3.97 16.07
C ARG A 28 -8.13 4.27 15.73
N LEU A 29 -7.25 3.28 15.80
CA LEU A 29 -5.83 3.42 15.47
C LEU A 29 -5.64 3.89 14.02
N TYR A 30 -6.39 3.34 13.08
CA TYR A 30 -6.36 3.77 11.68
C TYR A 30 -6.67 5.26 11.51
N LYS A 31 -7.72 5.76 12.20
CA LYS A 31 -8.09 7.18 12.16
C LYS A 31 -7.00 8.07 12.77
N GLU A 32 -6.37 7.63 13.85
CA GLU A 32 -5.26 8.36 14.49
C GLU A 32 -4.02 8.44 13.60
N ILE A 33 -3.65 7.32 12.97
CA ILE A 33 -2.55 7.25 12.01
C ILE A 33 -2.81 8.16 10.80
N ALA A 34 -4.03 8.11 10.25
CA ALA A 34 -4.43 8.94 9.12
C ALA A 34 -4.36 10.44 9.45
N ARG A 35 -4.78 10.84 10.67
CA ARG A 35 -4.73 12.23 11.14
C ARG A 35 -3.32 12.73 11.44
N SER A 36 -2.48 11.89 12.03
CA SER A 36 -1.12 12.25 12.48
C SER A 36 -0.10 12.33 11.34
N ARG A 37 -0.48 11.98 10.10
CA ARG A 37 0.44 11.81 8.96
C ARG A 37 1.54 10.78 9.27
N GLY A 38 1.30 9.85 10.20
CA GLY A 38 2.34 9.08 10.90
C GLY A 38 3.07 8.03 10.05
N LEU A 39 2.43 7.49 9.00
CA LEU A 39 3.09 6.57 8.05
C LEU A 39 3.29 7.25 6.69
N ARG A 40 4.26 8.15 6.60
CA ARG A 40 4.72 8.72 5.32
C ARG A 40 5.80 7.90 4.64
N ARG A 41 6.59 7.12 5.40
CA ARG A 41 7.60 6.21 4.86
C ARG A 41 7.02 4.81 4.82
N LYS A 42 6.99 4.20 3.63
CA LYS A 42 6.52 2.82 3.43
C LYS A 42 7.27 1.82 4.32
N ASP A 43 8.54 2.13 4.64
CA ASP A 43 9.40 1.22 5.39
C ASP A 43 9.29 1.38 6.90
N ALA A 44 8.60 2.42 7.39
CA ALA A 44 8.44 2.64 8.82
C ALA A 44 7.59 1.53 9.45
N ILE A 45 8.02 1.07 10.62
CA ILE A 45 7.22 0.24 11.52
C ILE A 45 7.07 1.04 12.82
N LEU A 46 5.84 1.38 13.17
CA LEU A 46 5.55 2.15 14.39
C LEU A 46 5.07 1.21 15.48
N ARG A 47 5.48 1.47 16.71
CA ARG A 47 4.88 0.88 17.90
C ARG A 47 3.90 1.89 18.51
N ILE A 48 2.66 1.48 18.72
CA ILE A 48 1.60 2.30 19.33
C ILE A 48 1.05 1.55 20.54
N GLU A 49 0.97 2.25 21.67
CA GLU A 49 0.28 1.72 22.86
C GLU A 49 -1.23 1.77 22.63
N SER A 50 -1.90 0.63 22.83
CA SER A 50 -3.36 0.56 22.74
C SER A 50 -3.97 0.02 24.03
N GLU A 51 -5.29 0.14 24.15
CA GLU A 51 -6.04 -0.26 25.34
C GLU A 51 -6.04 -1.78 25.57
N ILE A 52 -5.62 -2.57 24.57
CA ILE A 52 -5.66 -4.04 24.61
C ILE A 52 -4.24 -4.60 24.72
N ALA A 53 -3.33 -4.07 23.92
CA ALA A 53 -1.92 -4.45 23.90
C ALA A 53 -1.12 -3.40 23.12
N PRO A 54 0.22 -3.36 23.22
CA PRO A 54 1.01 -2.63 22.26
C PRO A 54 0.79 -3.19 20.84
N VAL A 55 0.81 -2.32 19.85
CA VAL A 55 0.52 -2.66 18.45
C VAL A 55 1.65 -2.18 17.57
N LEU A 56 2.24 -3.11 16.81
CA LEU A 56 3.11 -2.76 15.69
C LEU A 56 2.27 -2.43 14.46
N VAL A 57 2.62 -1.36 13.78
CA VAL A 57 1.91 -0.79 12.65
C VAL A 57 2.86 -0.69 11.47
N ALA A 58 2.48 -1.28 10.34
CA ALA A 58 3.29 -1.28 9.13
C ALA A 58 2.41 -1.14 7.90
N ILE A 59 2.86 -0.36 6.91
CA ILE A 59 2.34 -0.49 5.54
C ILE A 59 2.89 -1.79 4.96
N VAL A 60 2.01 -2.63 4.40
CA VAL A 60 2.38 -3.85 3.71
C VAL A 60 1.55 -3.92 2.42
N GLY A 61 2.22 -3.96 1.26
CA GLY A 61 1.57 -3.79 -0.03
C GLY A 61 0.93 -2.40 -0.14
N ASP A 62 -0.36 -2.37 -0.48
CA ASP A 62 -1.17 -1.15 -0.52
C ASP A 62 -2.03 -0.96 0.75
N GLY A 63 -1.92 -1.87 1.72
CA GLY A 63 -2.72 -1.88 2.96
C GLY A 63 -1.94 -1.58 4.24
N LEU A 64 -2.66 -1.60 5.36
CA LEU A 64 -2.14 -1.38 6.71
C LEU A 64 -2.22 -2.67 7.53
N LEU A 65 -1.08 -3.12 8.06
CA LEU A 65 -0.97 -4.21 9.00
C LEU A 65 -0.89 -3.65 10.44
N LEU A 66 -1.72 -4.20 11.31
CA LEU A 66 -1.70 -4.00 12.76
C LEU A 66 -1.44 -5.34 13.44
N LEU A 67 -0.37 -5.40 14.22
CA LEU A 67 0.04 -6.59 14.95
C LEU A 67 0.04 -6.27 16.45
N GLY A 68 -0.99 -6.75 17.17
CA GLY A 68 -1.02 -6.69 18.62
C GLY A 68 -0.04 -7.69 19.23
N ILE A 69 0.91 -7.20 20.01
CA ILE A 69 2.02 -7.97 20.59
C ILE A 69 1.79 -8.24 22.08
N ASN A 70 2.19 -9.43 22.54
CA ASN A 70 2.29 -9.75 23.96
C ASN A 70 3.73 -9.49 24.40
N GLU A 71 4.01 -8.41 25.15
CA GLU A 71 5.39 -8.04 25.48
C GLU A 71 6.15 -9.07 26.31
N GLU A 72 5.45 -9.90 27.08
CA GLU A 72 6.09 -10.93 27.90
C GLU A 72 6.66 -12.08 27.05
N GLU A 73 6.14 -12.28 25.83
CA GLU A 73 6.46 -13.41 24.96
C GLU A 73 7.04 -12.96 23.60
N ALA A 74 6.92 -11.68 23.25
CA ALA A 74 7.26 -11.19 21.93
C ALA A 74 8.75 -10.83 21.80
N ASP A 75 9.43 -11.53 20.91
CA ASP A 75 10.71 -11.10 20.36
C ASP A 75 10.47 -10.04 19.28
N LEU A 76 10.71 -8.76 19.62
CA LEU A 76 10.46 -7.64 18.72
C LEU A 76 11.33 -7.71 17.45
N ASP A 77 12.58 -8.17 17.55
CA ASP A 77 13.48 -8.24 16.40
C ASP A 77 12.96 -9.25 15.37
N VAL A 78 12.51 -10.43 15.84
CA VAL A 78 11.87 -11.44 14.98
C VAL A 78 10.59 -10.91 14.33
N LEU A 79 9.79 -10.13 15.06
CA LEU A 79 8.57 -9.54 14.52
C LEU A 79 8.88 -8.47 13.45
N PHE A 80 9.90 -7.64 13.67
CA PHE A 80 10.33 -6.66 12.67
C PHE A 80 10.83 -7.34 11.39
N GLU A 81 11.65 -8.39 11.50
CA GLU A 81 12.12 -9.15 10.34
C GLU A 81 10.95 -9.80 9.59
N ARG A 82 10.00 -10.44 10.29
CA ARG A 82 8.82 -11.01 9.62
C ARG A 82 7.98 -9.97 8.89
N ILE A 83 7.86 -8.74 9.42
CA ILE A 83 7.16 -7.65 8.74
C ILE A 83 7.92 -7.24 7.47
N LYS A 84 9.26 -7.22 7.50
CA LYS A 84 10.08 -6.97 6.31
C LYS A 84 9.92 -8.07 5.27
N ASP A 85 10.01 -9.33 5.68
CA ASP A 85 9.81 -10.49 4.80
C ASP A 85 8.43 -10.44 4.12
N LEU A 86 7.37 -10.13 4.88
CA LEU A 86 6.02 -9.99 4.32
C LEU A 86 5.93 -8.85 3.29
N ARG A 87 6.65 -7.75 3.49
CA ARG A 87 6.73 -6.67 2.49
C ARG A 87 7.43 -7.14 1.24
N GLU A 88 8.52 -7.87 1.36
CA GLU A 88 9.25 -8.41 0.21
C GLU A 88 8.43 -9.46 -0.54
N ILE A 89 7.75 -10.35 0.17
CA ILE A 89 6.84 -11.35 -0.41
C ILE A 89 5.73 -10.64 -1.16
N ILE A 90 5.04 -9.66 -0.56
CA ILE A 90 3.95 -8.96 -1.24
C ILE A 90 4.46 -8.06 -2.38
N SER A 91 5.69 -7.56 -2.27
CA SER A 91 6.36 -6.84 -3.37
C SER A 91 6.77 -7.78 -4.51
N SER A 92 7.07 -9.05 -4.23
CA SER A 92 7.55 -10.04 -5.20
C SER A 92 6.44 -10.95 -5.76
N GLU A 93 5.35 -11.16 -5.02
CA GLU A 93 4.11 -11.80 -5.47
C GLU A 93 3.32 -10.92 -6.44
N LYS A 94 3.59 -9.61 -6.47
CA LYS A 94 3.42 -8.81 -7.68
C LYS A 94 4.52 -9.16 -8.70
N GLN A 95 4.66 -10.44 -9.06
CA GLN A 95 5.11 -10.80 -10.40
C GLN A 95 3.99 -10.31 -11.32
N GLU A 96 4.12 -9.06 -11.72
CA GLU A 96 3.17 -8.35 -12.54
C GLU A 96 2.86 -9.22 -13.76
N THR A 97 1.59 -9.55 -13.95
CA THR A 97 1.13 -9.86 -15.31
C THR A 97 1.65 -8.73 -16.19
N PRO A 98 2.38 -9.05 -17.28
CA PRO A 98 2.93 -8.01 -18.15
C PRO A 98 1.81 -7.05 -18.53
N PHE A 99 1.96 -5.76 -18.22
CA PHE A 99 0.97 -4.78 -18.60
C PHE A 99 0.92 -4.75 -20.12
N HIS A 100 -0.15 -5.31 -20.69
CA HIS A 100 -0.24 -5.49 -22.13
C HIS A 100 -0.55 -4.14 -22.78
N VAL A 101 0.47 -3.55 -23.41
CA VAL A 101 0.36 -2.34 -24.22
C VAL A 101 0.28 -2.76 -25.69
N PRO A 102 -0.82 -2.41 -26.40
CA PRO A 102 -0.88 -2.57 -27.85
C PRO A 102 0.30 -1.89 -28.53
N ALA A 103 0.83 -2.50 -29.60
CA ALA A 103 2.06 -2.03 -30.26
C ALA A 103 1.96 -0.55 -30.69
N GLU A 104 0.78 -0.11 -31.10
CA GLU A 104 0.49 1.27 -31.51
C GLU A 104 0.52 2.30 -30.36
N LEU A 105 0.50 1.85 -29.10
CA LEU A 105 0.58 2.71 -27.92
C LEU A 105 1.93 2.62 -27.21
N LYS A 106 2.83 1.75 -27.67
CA LYS A 106 4.10 1.47 -27.00
C LYS A 106 4.96 2.73 -26.79
N ASP A 107 5.14 3.53 -27.84
CA ASP A 107 5.93 4.76 -27.77
C ASP A 107 5.36 5.78 -26.78
N LEU A 108 4.02 5.93 -26.75
CA LEU A 108 3.35 6.83 -25.80
C LEU A 108 3.50 6.32 -24.36
N TYR A 109 3.37 5.01 -24.16
CA TYR A 109 3.59 4.38 -22.85
C TYR A 109 5.01 4.62 -22.35
N GLU A 110 6.03 4.33 -23.17
CA GLU A 110 7.44 4.51 -22.78
C GLU A 110 7.77 5.97 -22.46
N ARG A 111 7.26 6.93 -23.26
CA ARG A 111 7.43 8.35 -22.97
C ARG A 111 6.75 8.76 -21.66
N THR A 112 5.55 8.26 -21.41
CA THR A 112 4.82 8.54 -20.16
C THR A 112 5.54 7.94 -18.95
N LEU A 113 6.04 6.70 -19.08
CA LEU A 113 6.82 6.03 -18.05
C LEU A 113 8.08 6.81 -17.70
N ASN A 114 8.82 7.31 -18.70
CA ASN A 114 10.01 8.12 -18.46
C ASN A 114 9.70 9.39 -17.67
N LEU A 115 8.59 10.08 -17.96
CA LEU A 115 8.16 11.24 -17.18
C LEU A 115 7.80 10.86 -15.74
N TYR A 116 7.11 9.73 -15.56
CA TYR A 116 6.74 9.24 -14.24
C TYR A 116 7.96 8.82 -13.40
N VAL A 117 8.93 8.14 -13.99
CA VAL A 117 10.20 7.76 -13.32
C VAL A 117 11.01 8.99 -12.96
N LEU A 118 10.96 10.05 -13.78
CA LEU A 118 11.63 11.32 -13.49
C LEU A 118 10.97 12.08 -12.32
N LEU A 119 9.63 12.08 -12.26
CA LEU A 119 8.86 12.86 -11.29
C LEU A 119 8.66 12.13 -9.95
N TYR A 120 8.71 10.80 -9.94
CA TYR A 120 8.33 9.99 -8.77
C TYR A 120 9.31 8.83 -8.53
N GLU A 121 9.70 8.64 -7.26
CA GLU A 121 10.63 7.58 -6.80
C GLU A 121 10.19 6.16 -7.20
N ASP A 122 8.89 5.94 -7.40
CA ASP A 122 8.27 4.65 -7.75
C ASP A 122 7.37 4.81 -9.00
N GLY A 123 7.94 5.46 -10.02
CA GLY A 123 7.22 5.96 -11.20
C GLY A 123 6.48 4.89 -12.00
N GLU A 124 7.08 3.71 -12.19
CA GLU A 124 6.43 2.61 -12.93
C GLU A 124 5.15 2.13 -12.23
N ARG A 125 5.25 1.85 -10.92
CA ARG A 125 4.11 1.40 -10.14
C ARG A 125 3.01 2.46 -10.09
N LEU A 126 3.40 3.73 -9.97
CA LEU A 126 2.46 4.85 -9.93
C LEU A 126 1.73 5.01 -11.27
N LEU A 127 2.44 4.90 -12.40
CA LEU A 127 1.86 4.95 -13.73
C LEU A 127 0.81 3.84 -13.90
N ARG A 128 1.15 2.60 -13.53
CA ARG A 128 0.22 1.47 -13.61
C ARG A 128 -1.03 1.69 -12.77
N ARG A 129 -0.86 2.11 -11.51
CA ARG A 129 -1.98 2.40 -10.62
C ARG A 129 -2.91 3.48 -11.19
N ASP A 130 -2.33 4.56 -11.72
CA ASP A 130 -3.11 5.66 -12.30
C ASP A 130 -3.82 5.22 -13.61
N LEU A 131 -3.19 4.35 -14.41
CA LEU A 131 -3.82 3.74 -15.59
C LEU A 131 -4.98 2.83 -15.20
N ASP A 132 -4.79 1.94 -14.23
CA ASP A 132 -5.84 1.03 -13.74
C ASP A 132 -7.02 1.82 -13.16
N TYR A 133 -6.74 2.91 -12.43
CA TYR A 133 -7.76 3.81 -11.92
C TYR A 133 -8.60 4.45 -13.03
N LEU A 134 -7.97 4.96 -14.09
CA LEU A 134 -8.68 5.58 -15.22
C LEU A 134 -9.46 4.55 -16.01
N ARG A 135 -8.89 3.37 -16.24
CA ARG A 135 -9.56 2.26 -16.94
C ARG A 135 -10.73 1.70 -16.14
N GLY A 136 -10.61 1.63 -14.81
CA GLY A 136 -11.70 1.27 -13.90
C GLY A 136 -12.89 2.25 -13.96
N LYS A 137 -12.67 3.47 -14.45
CA LYS A 137 -13.73 4.45 -14.76
C LYS A 137 -14.29 4.35 -16.18
N GLY A 138 -13.89 3.33 -16.94
CA GLY A 138 -14.30 3.14 -18.33
C GLY A 138 -13.52 3.95 -19.36
N MET A 139 -12.36 4.52 -19.00
CA MET A 139 -11.51 5.23 -19.96
C MET A 139 -10.70 4.24 -20.80
N GLU A 140 -10.66 4.48 -22.11
CA GLU A 140 -9.82 3.69 -23.02
C GLU A 140 -8.32 3.92 -22.74
N LEU A 141 -7.51 2.88 -22.91
CA LEU A 141 -6.07 2.92 -22.58
C LEU A 141 -5.34 4.08 -23.25
N LYS A 142 -5.64 4.34 -24.53
CA LYS A 142 -5.06 5.45 -25.31
C LYS A 142 -5.39 6.81 -24.70
N GLU A 143 -6.63 7.01 -24.27
CA GLU A 143 -7.08 8.27 -23.65
C GLU A 143 -6.46 8.44 -22.27
N ALA A 144 -6.41 7.37 -21.48
CA ALA A 144 -5.76 7.36 -20.18
C ALA A 144 -4.28 7.74 -20.29
N LEU A 145 -3.54 7.11 -21.21
CA LEU A 145 -2.13 7.41 -21.44
C LEU A 145 -1.91 8.86 -21.86
N LYS A 146 -2.69 9.40 -22.81
CA LYS A 146 -2.59 10.81 -23.21
C LYS A 146 -2.82 11.76 -22.02
N LYS A 147 -3.86 11.49 -21.24
CA LYS A 147 -4.20 12.31 -20.07
C LYS A 147 -3.10 12.30 -19.02
N LEU A 148 -2.51 11.14 -18.75
CA LEU A 148 -1.40 11.03 -17.79
C LEU A 148 -0.12 11.65 -18.33
N PHE A 149 0.15 11.50 -19.62
CA PHE A 149 1.27 12.15 -20.31
C PHE A 149 1.20 13.67 -20.19
N GLU A 150 0.10 14.29 -20.62
CA GLU A 150 -0.10 15.75 -20.57
C GLU A 150 0.01 16.28 -19.14
N LYS A 151 -0.56 15.56 -18.17
CA LYS A 151 -0.46 15.89 -16.75
C LYS A 151 0.99 15.84 -16.24
N ALA A 152 1.75 14.82 -16.61
CA ALA A 152 3.15 14.68 -16.20
C ALA A 152 4.05 15.72 -16.87
N GLU A 153 3.84 15.96 -18.18
CA GLU A 153 4.60 16.94 -18.95
C GLU A 153 4.42 18.36 -18.40
N SER A 154 3.21 18.74 -17.98
CA SER A 154 2.95 20.07 -17.37
C SER A 154 3.64 20.33 -16.02
N GLN A 155 4.29 19.32 -15.44
CA GLN A 155 4.98 19.42 -14.14
C GLN A 155 6.51 19.54 -14.26
N ILE A 156 7.03 19.51 -15.49
CA ILE A 156 8.45 19.68 -15.83
C ILE A 156 8.64 21.06 -16.44
#